data_AF-A0A127M686-F1
#
_entry.id   AF-A0A127M686-F1
#
_cell.length_a   1.000
_cell.length_b   1.000
_cell.length_c   1.000
_cell.angle_alpha   90.00
_cell.angle_beta   90.00
_cell.angle_gamma   90.00
#
_symmetry.space_group_name_H-M   'P 1'
#
loop_
_entity.id
_entity.type
_entity.pdbx_description
1 polymer ?
#
loop_
_entity_poly.entity_id
_entity_poly.type
_entity_poly.pdbx_seq_one_letter_code
_entity_poly.pdbx_strand_id
1 'polypeptide(L)' 'MYFDSIGELFAMDGHGPYVWFCYGITALVLCVILFEARRRRLGAEQRVRGVVRRKQASANKVKGKE' A
#
# COMPACT_ATOMS: atom_id res chain seq x y z
N MET A 1 -19.75 -8.79 37.11
CA MET A 1 -19.76 -8.78 35.64
C MET A 1 -18.39 -9.30 35.22
N TYR A 2 -18.29 -10.33 34.37
CA TYR A 2 -17.05 -11.12 34.22
C TYR A 2 -15.98 -10.45 33.32
N PHE A 3 -16.25 -9.26 32.78
CA PHE A 3 -15.28 -8.44 32.05
C PHE A 3 -15.62 -6.96 32.32
N ASP A 4 -15.03 -6.38 33.35
CA ASP A 4 -15.36 -5.00 33.79
C ASP A 4 -14.50 -3.93 33.09
N SER A 5 -13.56 -4.32 32.20
CA SER A 5 -12.72 -3.33 31.52
C SER A 5 -12.12 -3.78 30.19
N ILE A 6 -12.03 -2.85 29.24
CA ILE A 6 -11.24 -3.00 28.00
C ILE A 6 -9.78 -3.40 28.34
N GLY A 7 -9.28 -3.03 29.52
CA GLY A 7 -7.97 -3.44 30.01
C GLY A 7 -7.80 -4.97 30.17
N GLU A 8 -8.86 -5.73 30.43
CA GLU A 8 -8.80 -7.19 30.63
C GLU A 8 -8.73 -7.94 29.28
N LEU A 9 -9.34 -7.37 28.23
CA LEU A 9 -9.22 -7.81 26.84
C LEU A 9 -7.81 -7.54 26.28
N PHE A 10 -7.19 -6.44 26.69
CA PHE A 10 -5.80 -6.10 26.35
C PHE A 10 -4.77 -6.76 27.27
N ALA A 11 -5.18 -7.25 28.44
CA ALA A 11 -4.31 -7.95 29.35
C ALA A 11 -4.25 -9.44 29.04
N MET A 12 -5.36 -10.09 28.60
CA MET A 12 -5.44 -11.55 28.35
C MET A 12 -4.47 -12.32 29.26
N ASP A 13 -4.74 -12.27 30.57
CA ASP A 13 -3.95 -12.97 31.59
C ASP A 13 -2.46 -12.56 31.72
N GLY A 14 -2.10 -11.37 31.26
CA GLY A 14 -0.76 -10.77 31.35
C GLY A 14 0.04 -10.70 30.04
N HIS A 15 -0.46 -11.30 28.96
CA HIS A 15 0.26 -11.41 27.68
C HIS A 15 -0.26 -10.49 26.56
N GLY A 16 -1.38 -9.81 26.74
CA GLY A 16 -1.94 -9.01 25.67
C GLY A 16 -1.05 -7.86 25.15
N PRO A 17 -0.15 -7.21 25.94
CA PRO A 17 0.83 -6.27 25.38
C PRO A 17 1.70 -6.90 24.28
N TYR A 18 2.15 -8.14 24.47
CA TYR A 18 2.99 -8.86 23.50
C TYR A 18 2.24 -9.12 22.19
N VAL A 19 0.98 -9.53 22.28
CA VAL A 19 0.13 -9.81 21.13
C VAL A 19 -0.10 -8.51 20.32
N TRP A 20 -0.42 -7.42 21.01
CA TRP A 20 -0.58 -6.11 20.39
C TRP A 20 0.73 -5.58 19.79
N PHE A 21 1.89 -5.85 20.38
CA PHE A 21 3.19 -5.54 19.77
C PHE A 21 3.41 -6.32 18.47
N CYS A 22 3.13 -7.62 18.44
CA CYS A 22 3.24 -8.43 17.22
C CYS A 22 2.30 -7.93 16.12
N TYR A 23 1.04 -7.63 16.45
CA TYR A 23 0.10 -7.03 15.51
C TYR A 23 0.53 -5.63 15.06
N GLY A 24 1.02 -4.81 15.99
CA GLY A 24 1.51 -3.46 15.74
C GLY A 24 2.71 -3.45 14.77
N ILE A 25 3.69 -4.33 14.99
CA ILE A 25 4.85 -4.48 14.10
C ILE A 25 4.40 -4.97 12.71
N THR A 26 3.49 -5.94 12.65
CA THR A 26 2.96 -6.44 11.37
C THR A 26 2.22 -5.35 10.61
N ALA A 27 1.35 -4.60 11.30
CA ALA A 27 0.64 -3.46 10.72
C ALA A 27 1.60 -2.35 10.27
N LEU A 28 2.66 -2.09 11.04
CA LEU A 28 3.70 -1.12 10.68
C LEU A 28 4.39 -1.52 9.36
N VAL A 29 4.81 -2.78 9.23
CA VAL A 29 5.46 -3.30 8.02
C VAL A 29 4.52 -3.18 6.81
N LEU A 30 3.25 -3.56 6.97
CA LEU A 30 2.24 -3.41 5.91
C LEU A 30 2.06 -1.93 5.51
N CYS A 31 1.98 -1.02 6.48
CA CYS A 31 1.88 0.41 6.23
C CYS A 31 3.09 0.95 5.44
N VAL A 32 4.31 0.54 5.79
CA VAL A 32 5.54 0.94 5.08
C VAL A 32 5.50 0.46 3.62
N ILE A 33 5.16 -0.81 3.40
CA ILE A 33 5.07 -1.39 2.05
C ILE A 33 3.99 -0.67 1.23
N LEU A 34 2.81 -0.42 1.80
CA LEU A 34 1.73 0.31 1.14
C LEU A 34 2.12 1.75 0.83
N PHE A 35 2.84 2.41 1.73
CA PHE A 35 3.32 3.77 1.53
C PHE A 35 4.34 3.84 0.40
N GLU A 36 5.28 2.91 0.36
CA GLU A 36 6.20 2.78 -0.77
C GLU A 36 5.48 2.46 -2.07
N ALA A 37 4.56 1.49 -2.08
CA ALA A 37 3.78 1.12 -3.25
C ALA A 37 2.98 2.31 -3.77
N ARG A 38 2.39 3.12 -2.88
CA ARG A 38 1.63 4.33 -3.22
C ARG A 38 2.54 5.43 -3.77
N ARG A 39 3.71 5.66 -3.17
CA ARG A 39 4.72 6.57 -3.71
C ARG A 39 5.21 6.14 -5.10
N ARG A 40 5.46 4.85 -5.29
CA ARG A 40 5.90 4.27 -6.58
C ARG A 40 4.79 4.36 -7.64
N ARG A 41 3.53 4.13 -7.27
CA ARG A 41 2.37 4.25 -8.18
C ARG A 41 2.21 5.66 -8.73
N LEU A 42 2.31 6.68 -7.88
CA LEU A 42 2.25 8.09 -8.30
C LEU A 42 3.35 8.43 -9.33
N GLY A 43 4.53 7.81 -9.24
CA GLY A 43 5.60 7.95 -10.23
C GLY A 43 5.39 7.12 -11.51
N ALA A 44 4.73 5.97 -11.42
CA ALA A 44 4.50 5.08 -12.55
C ALA A 44 3.44 5.63 -13.53
N GLU A 45 2.40 6.29 -13.04
CA GLU A 45 1.36 6.90 -13.88
C GLU A 45 1.94 7.96 -14.84
N GLN A 46 2.93 8.71 -14.38
CA GLN A 46 3.63 9.70 -15.20
C GLN A 46 4.45 9.04 -16.32
N ARG A 47 5.07 7.89 -16.05
CA ARG A 47 5.83 7.12 -17.05
C ARG A 47 4.91 6.49 -18.10
N VAL A 48 3.76 5.94 -17.68
CA VAL A 48 2.79 5.33 -18.62
C VAL A 48 2.23 6.37 -19.59
N ARG A 49 1.87 7.57 -19.11
CA ARG A 49 1.39 8.67 -20.00
C ARG A 49 2.42 9.05 -21.07
N GLY A 50 3.70 9.07 -20.74
CA GLY A 50 4.78 9.36 -21.71
C GLY A 50 4.98 8.26 -22.76
N VAL A 51 4.79 6.99 -22.39
CA VAL A 51 4.91 5.85 -23.32
C VAL A 51 3.71 5.78 -24.26
N VAL A 52 2.49 6.01 -23.77
CA VAL A 52 1.27 6.01 -24.60
C VAL A 52 1.33 7.11 -25.67
N ARG A 53 1.79 8.32 -25.31
CA ARG A 53 1.90 9.43 -26.27
C ARG A 53 2.91 9.15 -27.39
N ARG A 54 4.00 8.45 -27.08
CA ARG A 54 4.99 8.01 -28.09
C ARG A 54 4.45 6.93 -29.01
N LYS A 55 3.73 5.93 -28.47
CA LYS A 55 3.09 4.89 -29.28
C LYS A 55 2.06 5.46 -30.27
N GLN A 56 1.27 6.45 -29.85
CA GLN A 56 0.30 7.11 -30.73
C GLN A 56 0.98 7.96 -31.81
N ALA A 57 2.05 8.68 -31.49
CA ALA A 57 2.81 9.45 -32.48
C ALA A 57 3.46 8.55 -33.54
N SER A 58 4.03 7.39 -33.14
CA SER A 58 4.58 6.41 -34.07
C SER A 58 3.52 5.73 -34.92
N ALA A 59 2.37 5.35 -34.33
CA ALA A 59 1.26 4.75 -35.05
C ALA A 59 0.64 5.72 -36.08
N ASN A 60 0.51 6.99 -35.74
CA ASN A 60 0.00 8.02 -36.65
C ASN A 60 1.00 8.31 -37.80
N LYS A 61 2.31 8.26 -37.53
CA LYS A 61 3.35 8.47 -38.55
C LYS A 61 3.45 7.33 -39.57
N VAL A 62 3.09 6.11 -39.17
CA VAL A 62 3.00 4.95 -40.07
C VAL A 62 1.75 5.06 -40.95
N LYS A 63 0.61 5.45 -40.37
CA LYS A 63 -0.66 5.59 -41.10
C LYS A 63 -0.71 6.76 -42.10
N GLY A 64 0.10 7.81 -41.90
CA GLY A 64 0.21 8.94 -42.84
C GLY A 64 1.20 8.73 -43.99
N LYS A 65 1.79 7.54 -44.11
CA LYS A 65 2.72 7.17 -45.20
C LYS A 65 2.13 6.17 -46.21
N GLU A 66 0.90 5.72 -45.99
CA GLU A 66 0.07 4.98 -46.95
C GLU A 66 -0.86 5.94 -47.68
#